data_AF-A0A3S5A8F9-F1
#
_entry.id   AF-A0A3S5A8F9-F1
#
_cell.length_a   1.000
_cell.length_b   1.000
_cell.length_c   1.000
_cell.angle_alpha   90.00
_cell.angle_beta   90.00
_cell.angle_gamma   90.00
#
_symmetry.space_group_name_H-M   'P 1'
#
loop_
_entity.id
_entity.type
_entity.pdbx_description
1 polymer ?
#
loop_
_entity_poly.entity_id
_entity_poly.type
_entity_poly.pdbx_seq_one_letter_code
_entity_poly.pdbx_strand_id
1 'polypeptide(L)' 'MLDDGQGMCLNEATGFLLRITYLADFVVFGTGINLSTLEKDKNMATGGILRQCLRLG' A
#
# COMPACT_ATOMS: atom_id res chain seq x y z
N MET A 1 32.35 0.38 9.98
CA MET A 1 31.00 0.26 10.54
C MET A 1 30.06 0.12 9.35
N LEU A 2 29.59 -1.09 9.05
CA LEU A 2 28.45 -1.22 8.15
C LEU A 2 27.27 -0.64 8.91
N ASP A 3 26.63 0.37 8.34
CA ASP A 3 25.30 0.77 8.75
C ASP A 3 24.35 -0.34 8.27
N ASP A 4 24.18 -1.39 9.08
CA ASP A 4 23.26 -2.52 8.83
C ASP A 4 21.79 -2.08 9.02
N GLY A 5 21.42 -0.93 8.45
CA GLY A 5 20.12 -0.27 8.60
C GLY A 5 19.30 -0.19 7.31
N GLN A 6 19.71 -0.86 6.23
CA GLN A 6 19.04 -0.76 4.91
C GLN A 6 18.18 -1.97 4.53
N GLY A 7 17.84 -2.84 5.49
CA GLY A 7 16.96 -3.98 5.31
C GLY A 7 15.67 -3.83 6.08
N MET A 8 14.54 -4.21 5.47
CA MET A 8 13.26 -4.30 6.15
C MET A 8 13.29 -5.51 7.11
N CYS A 9 12.83 -5.36 8.35
CA CYS A 9 12.72 -6.51 9.26
C CYS A 9 11.66 -7.49 8.73
N LEU A 10 11.82 -8.78 9.03
CA LEU A 10 10.89 -9.81 8.54
C LEU A 10 9.42 -9.52 8.88
N ASN A 11 9.17 -8.98 10.08
CA ASN A 11 7.84 -8.59 10.53
C ASN A 11 7.25 -7.45 9.68
N GLU A 12 8.07 -6.46 9.32
CA GLU A 12 7.67 -5.33 8.48
C GLU A 12 7.40 -5.80 7.04
N ALA A 13 8.27 -6.66 6.49
CA ALA A 13 8.09 -7.26 5.18
C ALA A 13 6.81 -8.11 5.10
N THR A 14 6.52 -8.87 6.15
CA THR A 14 5.28 -9.68 6.26
C THR A 14 4.05 -8.77 6.33
N GLY A 15 4.09 -7.71 7.14
CA GLY A 15 3.02 -6.72 7.21
C GLY A 15 2.78 -6.01 5.89
N PHE A 16 3.85 -5.69 5.15
CA PHE A 16 3.78 -5.08 3.83
C PHE A 16 3.12 -6.00 2.80
N LEU A 17 3.54 -7.28 2.72
CA LEU A 17 2.90 -8.26 1.84
C LEU A 17 1.42 -8.46 2.15
N LEU A 18 1.04 -8.52 3.43
CA LEU A 18 -0.36 -8.64 3.83
C LEU A 18 -1.20 -7.44 3.36
N ARG A 19 -0.69 -6.21 3.48
CA ARG A 19 -1.38 -5.02 2.97
C ARG A 19 -1.55 -5.07 1.44
N ILE A 20 -0.57 -5.58 0.70
CA ILE A 20 -0.70 -5.79 -0.75
C ILE A 20 -1.79 -6.80 -1.06
N THR A 21 -1.81 -7.94 -0.37
CA THR A 21 -2.81 -8.98 -0.60
C THR A 21 -4.21 -8.48 -0.29
N TYR A 22 -4.41 -7.75 0.81
CA TYR A 22 -5.72 -7.15 1.13
C TYR A 22 -6.13 -6.07 0.13
N LEU A 23 -5.19 -5.28 -0.39
CA LEU A 23 -5.50 -4.28 -1.42
C LEU A 23 -5.88 -4.95 -2.75
N ALA A 24 -5.15 -6.01 -3.13
CA ALA A 24 -5.47 -6.80 -4.32
C ALA A 24 -6.84 -7.48 -4.16
N ASP A 25 -7.15 -8.04 -3.00
CA ASP A 25 -8.45 -8.65 -2.71
C ASP A 25 -9.58 -7.61 -2.78
N PHE A 26 -9.38 -6.42 -2.23
CA PHE A 26 -10.36 -5.32 -2.30
C PHE A 26 -10.60 -4.82 -3.73
N VAL A 27 -9.54 -4.73 -4.55
CA VAL A 27 -9.60 -4.28 -5.94
C VAL A 27 -10.15 -5.36 -6.89
N VAL A 28 -9.85 -6.63 -6.65
CA VAL A 28 -10.23 -7.77 -7.52
C VAL A 28 -11.58 -8.35 -7.12
N PHE A 29 -11.88 -8.47 -5.83
CA PHE A 29 -13.08 -9.14 -5.30
C PHE A 29 -14.02 -8.19 -4.55
N GLY A 30 -13.48 -7.15 -3.90
CA GLY A 30 -14.23 -6.36 -2.92
C GLY A 30 -15.20 -5.36 -3.53
N THR A 31 -14.76 -4.53 -4.47
CA THR A 31 -15.62 -3.47 -4.99
C THR A 31 -15.11 -3.00 -6.35
N GLY A 32 -15.99 -2.71 -7.30
CA GLY A 32 -15.65 -1.96 -8.52
C GLY A 32 -15.27 -0.50 -8.23
N ILE A 33 -14.67 -0.19 -7.08
CA ILE A 33 -14.21 1.14 -6.71
C ILE A 33 -13.01 1.46 -7.59
N ASN A 34 -13.25 2.35 -8.53
CA ASN A 34 -12.18 2.98 -9.27
C ASN A 34 -11.37 3.84 -8.31
N LEU A 35 -10.16 3.39 -7.95
CA LEU A 35 -9.23 4.12 -7.10
C LEU A 35 -9.03 5.58 -7.57
N SER A 36 -9.10 5.82 -8.88
CA SER A 36 -8.98 7.17 -9.45
C SER A 36 -10.15 8.08 -9.07
N THR A 37 -11.36 7.53 -8.93
CA THR A 37 -12.54 8.28 -8.44
C THR A 37 -12.38 8.59 -6.95
N LEU A 38 -11.96 7.61 -6.17
CA LEU A 38 -11.74 7.77 -4.73
C LEU A 38 -10.62 8.79 -4.43
N GLU A 39 -9.55 8.77 -5.23
CA GLU A 39 -8.45 9.74 -5.15
C GLU A 39 -8.93 11.16 -5.46
N LYS A 40 -9.78 11.33 -6.47
CA LYS A 40 -10.39 12.63 -6.79
C LYS A 40 -11.26 13.15 -5.65
N ASP A 41 -12.12 12.29 -5.08
CA ASP A 41 -12.99 12.66 -3.95
C ASP A 41 -12.20 13.08 -2.70
N LYS A 42 -11.03 12.45 -2.48
CA LYS A 42 -10.15 12.75 -1.35
C LYS A 42 -9.10 13.82 -1.65
N ASN A 43 -9.13 14.44 -2.84
CA ASN A 43 -8.12 15.38 -3.31
C ASN A 43 -6.68 14.83 -3.18
N MET A 44 -6.50 13.54 -3.47
CA MET A 44 -5.21 12.86 -3.48
C MET A 44 -4.64 12.84 -4.90
N ALA A 45 -3.32 12.90 -5.00
CA ALA A 45 -2.62 12.68 -6.26
C ALA A 45 -2.91 11.25 -6.78
N THR A 46 -2.90 11.07 -8.11
CA THR A 46 -3.10 9.76 -8.72
C THR A 46 -2.13 8.72 -8.16
N GLY A 47 -2.62 7.55 -7.79
CA GLY A 47 -1.86 6.50 -7.09
C GLY A 47 -1.47 6.84 -5.65
N GLY A 48 -2.03 7.91 -5.08
CA GLY A 48 -1.77 8.36 -3.71
C GLY A 48 -2.29 7.39 -2.67
N ILE A 49 -3.46 6.78 -2.90
CA ILE A 49 -4.01 5.78 -1.99
C ILE A 49 -3.13 4.52 -2.01
N LEU A 50 -2.76 4.04 -3.20
CA LEU A 50 -1.85 2.90 -3.35
C LEU A 50 -0.51 3.15 -2.66
N ARG A 51 0.11 4.32 -2.87
CA ARG A 51 1.37 4.69 -2.20
C ARG A 51 1.26 4.71 -0.69
N GLN A 52 0.13 5.13 -0.12
CA GLN A 52 -0.06 5.13 1.34
C GLN A 52 -0.20 3.70 1.88
N CYS A 53 -0.97 2.84 1.19
CA CYS A 53 -1.05 1.43 1.57
C CYS A 53 0.33 0.75 1.56
N LEU A 54 1.18 1.14 0.59
CA LEU A 54 2.55 0.64 0.43
C LEU A 54 3.59 1.35 1.29
N ARG A 55 3.24 2.43 2.00
CA ARG A 55 4.23 3.12 2.82
C ARG A 55 4.55 2.27 4.04
N LEU A 56 5.81 1.87 4.13
CA LEU A 56 6.40 1.31 5.33
C LEU A 56 6.39 2.43 6.37
N GLY A 57 5.67 2.20 7.45
CA GLY A 57 5.58 3.10 8.58
C GLY A 57 6.03 2.36 9.82
#